data_AF-A0A0L0UPX0-F1
#
_entry.id   AF-A0A0L0UPX0-F1
#
_cell.length_a   1.000
_cell.length_b   1.000
_cell.length_c   1.000
_cell.angle_alpha   90.00
_cell.angle_beta   90.00
_cell.angle_gamma   90.00
#
_symmetry.space_group_name_H-M   'P 1'
#
loop_
_entity.id
_entity.type
_entity.pdbx_description
1 polymer ?
#
loop_
_entity_poly.entity_id
_entity_poly.type
_entity_poly.pdbx_seq_one_letter_code
_entity_poly.pdbx_strand_id
1 'polypeptide(L)'
;MSTDLVRDSKVVILLTPTNYAVWALVMQSKLQVIDVLSTLEGPIITKPEKEKDTFMEISEKAYHLIISYIGQEVLAFITSAYSSQTRFNGYHLWQLLRSKYAGGNIASQTTALAKWNNLAFTSISKFVPAIRSANQMINMSGAIFDDRLRINQSQPDDQHVWCHL
;
A
#
# COMPACT_ATOMS: atom_id res chain seq x y z
N MET A 1 -9.74 -41.78 -14.75
CA MET A 1 -10.52 -40.55 -15.00
C MET A 1 -9.69 -39.39 -14.49
N SER A 2 -9.12 -38.59 -15.39
CA SER A 2 -8.35 -37.40 -15.04
C SER A 2 -9.36 -36.27 -14.84
N THR A 3 -9.60 -35.88 -13.58
CA THR A 3 -10.30 -34.62 -13.32
C THR A 3 -9.30 -33.52 -13.59
N ASP A 4 -9.46 -32.86 -14.73
CA ASP A 4 -8.83 -31.59 -15.02
C ASP A 4 -9.20 -30.62 -13.90
N LEU A 5 -8.31 -30.53 -12.91
CA LEU A 5 -8.27 -29.44 -11.97
C LEU A 5 -7.84 -28.22 -12.78
N VAL A 6 -8.80 -27.58 -13.43
CA VAL A 6 -8.73 -26.16 -13.75
C VAL A 6 -8.59 -25.45 -12.41
N ARG A 7 -7.36 -25.43 -11.91
CA ARG A 7 -6.96 -24.59 -10.79
C ARG A 7 -7.18 -23.19 -11.33
N ASP A 8 -8.30 -22.58 -10.93
CA ASP A 8 -8.51 -21.14 -11.02
C ASP A 8 -7.17 -20.51 -10.70
N SER A 9 -6.50 -19.98 -11.71
CA SER A 9 -5.15 -19.46 -11.57
C SER A 9 -5.30 -18.15 -10.82
N LYS A 10 -5.53 -18.23 -9.50
CA LYS A 10 -5.54 -17.10 -8.60
C LYS A 10 -4.17 -16.46 -8.75
N VAL A 11 -4.14 -15.31 -9.42
CA VAL A 11 -2.93 -14.53 -9.61
C VAL A 11 -2.52 -14.02 -8.23
N VAL A 12 -1.52 -14.67 -7.66
CA VAL A 12 -0.92 -14.27 -6.38
C VAL A 12 0.06 -13.13 -6.68
N ILE A 13 -0.17 -11.96 -6.08
CA ILE A 13 0.59 -10.75 -6.41
C ILE A 13 1.58 -10.46 -5.27
N LEU A 14 2.85 -10.25 -5.64
CA LEU A 14 3.84 -9.64 -4.76
C LEU A 14 3.55 -8.15 -4.68
N LEU A 15 3.12 -7.65 -3.52
CA LEU A 15 2.81 -6.23 -3.37
C LEU A 15 4.08 -5.40 -3.30
N THR A 16 4.14 -4.39 -4.16
CA THR A 16 5.12 -3.32 -4.18
C THR A 16 4.38 -1.98 -4.16
N PRO A 17 5.03 -0.88 -3.75
CA PRO A 17 4.42 0.45 -3.86
C PRO A 17 3.96 0.79 -5.29
N THR A 18 4.61 0.23 -6.30
CA THR A 18 4.33 0.51 -7.72
C THR A 18 3.17 -0.30 -8.31
N ASN A 19 2.78 -1.43 -7.70
CA ASN A 19 1.66 -2.25 -8.18
C ASN A 19 0.45 -2.26 -7.24
N TYR A 20 0.58 -1.66 -6.05
CA TYR A 20 -0.46 -1.65 -5.04
C TYR A 20 -1.78 -1.08 -5.55
N ALA A 21 -1.77 0.04 -6.28
CA ALA A 21 -2.99 0.65 -6.78
C ALA A 21 -3.79 -0.28 -7.71
N VAL A 22 -3.09 -1.01 -8.59
CA VAL A 22 -3.71 -1.99 -9.51
C VAL A 22 -4.25 -3.19 -8.72
N TRP A 23 -3.47 -3.69 -7.77
CA TRP A 23 -3.92 -4.78 -6.89
C TRP A 23 -5.13 -4.37 -6.05
N ALA A 24 -5.11 -3.17 -5.46
CA ALA A 24 -6.15 -2.65 -4.60
C ALA A 24 -7.47 -2.53 -5.35
N LEU A 25 -7.47 -2.04 -6.60
CA LEU A 25 -8.66 -1.98 -7.45
C LEU A 25 -9.29 -3.36 -7.66
N VAL A 26 -8.47 -4.36 -8.01
CA VAL A 26 -8.94 -5.74 -8.19
C VAL A 26 -9.48 -6.31 -6.88
N MET A 27 -8.80 -6.05 -5.76
CA MET A 27 -9.21 -6.54 -4.45
C MET A 27 -10.50 -5.87 -3.96
N GLN A 28 -10.64 -4.55 -4.12
CA GLN A 28 -11.86 -3.80 -3.82
C GLN A 28 -13.06 -4.39 -4.57
N SER A 29 -12.92 -4.67 -5.86
CA SER A 29 -13.98 -5.32 -6.64
C SER A 29 -14.39 -6.67 -6.04
N LYS A 30 -13.41 -7.51 -5.66
CA LYS A 30 -13.71 -8.81 -5.04
C LYS A 30 -14.36 -8.68 -3.67
N LEU A 31 -13.92 -7.72 -2.86
CA LEU A 31 -14.50 -7.42 -1.54
C LEU A 31 -15.91 -6.85 -1.65
N GLN A 32 -16.21 -6.10 -2.71
CA GLN A 32 -17.56 -5.60 -2.99
C GLN A 32 -18.51 -6.74 -3.37
N VAL A 33 -18.06 -7.74 -4.12
CA VAL A 33 -18.88 -8.92 -4.49
C VAL A 33 -19.33 -9.71 -3.26
N ILE A 34 -18.53 -9.71 -2.19
CA ILE A 34 -18.89 -10.36 -0.92
C ILE A 34 -19.47 -9.38 0.12
N ASP A 35 -19.78 -8.15 -0.30
CA ASP A 35 -20.40 -7.08 0.50
C ASP A 35 -19.65 -6.70 1.79
N VAL A 36 -18.31 -6.77 1.77
CA VAL A 36 -17.47 -6.43 2.94
C VAL A 36 -16.68 -5.13 2.77
N LEU A 37 -16.59 -4.59 1.54
CA LEU A 37 -15.73 -3.45 1.24
C LEU A 37 -16.07 -2.20 2.06
N SER A 38 -17.35 -1.85 2.16
CA SER A 38 -17.83 -0.68 2.93
C SER A 38 -17.43 -0.74 4.40
N THR A 39 -17.37 -1.95 4.97
CA THR A 39 -16.95 -2.19 6.35
C THR A 39 -15.44 -2.01 6.54
N LEU A 40 -14.63 -2.28 5.51
CA LEU A 40 -13.18 -2.14 5.53
C LEU A 40 -12.69 -0.70 5.30
N GLU A 41 -13.46 0.08 4.53
CA GLU A 41 -13.15 1.47 4.20
C GLU A 41 -13.85 2.49 5.11
N GLY A 42 -14.85 2.06 5.87
CA GLY A 42 -15.51 2.89 6.88
C GLY A 42 -14.56 3.33 8.01
N PRO A 43 -14.92 4.40 8.74
CA PRO A 43 -14.19 4.82 9.93
C PRO A 43 -14.17 3.69 10.98
N ILE A 44 -13.22 3.74 11.93
CA ILE A 44 -13.19 2.80 13.06
C ILE A 44 -14.46 3.05 13.89
N ILE A 45 -15.55 2.35 13.57
CA ILE A 45 -16.75 2.40 14.38
C ILE A 45 -16.47 1.49 15.58
N THR A 46 -16.39 2.08 16.77
CA THR A 46 -16.65 1.38 18.02
C THR A 46 -18.10 0.92 18.00
N LYS A 47 -18.36 -0.17 17.28
CA LYS A 47 -19.69 -0.73 17.10
C LYS A 47 -20.21 -1.22 18.46
N PRO A 48 -21.52 -1.11 18.73
CA PRO A 48 -22.11 -1.68 19.94
C PRO A 48 -21.82 -3.19 20.01
N GLU A 49 -21.76 -3.73 21.22
CA GLU A 49 -21.26 -5.09 21.50
C GLU A 49 -21.95 -6.20 20.68
N LYS A 50 -23.23 -6.02 20.35
CA LYS A 50 -24.01 -6.94 19.48
C LYS A 50 -23.59 -6.93 18.01
N GLU A 51 -23.02 -5.84 17.52
CA GLU A 51 -22.55 -5.72 16.13
C GLU A 51 -21.08 -6.12 15.99
N LYS A 52 -20.38 -6.35 17.10
CA LYS A 52 -18.98 -6.76 17.14
C LYS A 52 -18.78 -8.16 16.55
N ASP A 53 -19.67 -9.09 16.86
CA ASP A 53 -19.60 -10.47 16.37
C ASP A 53 -19.82 -10.51 14.85
N THR A 54 -20.85 -9.84 14.36
CA THR A 54 -21.12 -9.72 12.91
C THR A 54 -19.98 -8.99 12.18
N PHE A 55 -19.39 -7.96 12.79
CA PHE A 55 -18.20 -7.31 12.24
C PHE A 55 -17.00 -8.26 12.17
N MET A 56 -16.80 -9.09 13.19
CA MET A 56 -15.69 -10.04 13.22
C MET A 56 -15.85 -11.12 12.14
N GLU A 57 -17.06 -11.64 11.95
CA GLU A 57 -17.37 -12.58 10.85
C GLU A 57 -17.13 -11.98 9.46
N ILE A 58 -17.56 -10.73 9.24
CA ILE A 58 -17.33 -9.99 7.99
C ILE A 58 -15.83 -9.74 7.77
N SER A 59 -15.12 -9.36 8.83
CA SER A 59 -13.68 -9.12 8.82
C SER A 59 -12.90 -10.39 8.52
N GLU A 60 -13.31 -11.53 9.05
CA GLU A 60 -12.69 -12.83 8.79
C GLU A 60 -12.85 -13.26 7.33
N LYS A 61 -14.03 -13.05 6.71
CA LYS A 61 -14.23 -13.29 5.27
C LYS A 61 -13.25 -12.48 4.43
N ALA A 62 -13.09 -11.20 4.75
CA ALA A 62 -12.13 -10.33 4.08
C ALA A 62 -10.69 -10.84 4.25
N TYR A 63 -10.31 -11.27 5.46
CA TYR A 63 -9.00 -11.81 5.75
C TYR A 63 -8.65 -12.98 4.82
N HIS A 64 -9.51 -14.00 4.76
CA HIS A 64 -9.27 -15.18 3.93
C HIS A 64 -9.19 -14.86 2.45
N LEU A 65 -10.04 -13.95 1.97
CA LEU A 65 -10.00 -13.52 0.58
C LEU A 65 -8.67 -12.84 0.27
N ILE A 66 -8.27 -11.83 1.05
CA ILE A 66 -7.05 -11.06 0.85
C ILE A 66 -5.81 -11.96 0.87
N ILE A 67 -5.68 -12.84 1.88
CA ILE A 67 -4.56 -13.78 2.00
C ILE A 67 -4.42 -14.67 0.76
N SER A 68 -5.54 -15.07 0.13
CA SER A 68 -5.52 -15.94 -1.06
C SER A 68 -4.97 -15.28 -2.33
N TYR A 69 -4.72 -13.97 -2.32
CA TYR A 69 -4.21 -13.20 -3.46
C TYR A 69 -2.87 -12.50 -3.16
N ILE A 70 -2.19 -12.89 -2.07
CA ILE A 70 -0.94 -12.28 -1.61
C ILE A 70 0.25 -13.23 -1.72
N GLY A 71 1.36 -12.74 -2.28
CA GLY A 71 2.61 -13.50 -2.43
C GLY A 71 3.34 -13.81 -1.12
N GLN A 72 4.17 -14.86 -1.16
CA GLN A 72 4.86 -15.41 0.01
C GLN A 72 5.69 -14.39 0.81
N GLU A 73 6.36 -13.45 0.14
CA GLU A 73 7.14 -12.41 0.81
C GLU A 73 6.27 -11.46 1.66
N VAL A 74 5.09 -11.09 1.14
CA VAL A 74 4.14 -10.26 1.87
C VAL A 74 3.49 -11.08 2.99
N LEU A 75 3.27 -12.38 2.82
CA LEU A 75 2.81 -13.28 3.89
C LEU A 75 3.81 -13.37 5.04
N ALA A 76 5.11 -13.42 4.75
CA ALA A 76 6.16 -13.39 5.77
C ALA A 76 6.12 -12.07 6.56
N PHE A 77 5.94 -10.94 5.87
CA PHE A 77 5.73 -9.65 6.52
C PHE A 77 4.47 -9.63 7.40
N ILE A 78 3.32 -10.08 6.88
CA ILE A 78 2.05 -10.13 7.64
C ILE A 78 2.25 -10.98 8.91
N THR A 79 2.93 -12.11 8.81
CA THR A 79 3.22 -12.99 9.94
C THR A 79 4.05 -12.30 11.01
N SER A 80 5.02 -11.47 10.62
CA SER A 80 5.82 -10.68 11.57
C SER A 80 5.06 -9.52 12.21
N ALA A 81 4.05 -8.96 11.52
CA ALA A 81 3.28 -7.81 11.97
C ALA A 81 2.05 -8.17 12.82
N TYR A 82 1.64 -9.44 12.82
CA TYR A 82 0.44 -9.92 13.52
C TYR A 82 0.79 -10.52 14.88
N SER A 83 -0.01 -10.18 15.90
CA SER A 83 -0.07 -10.94 17.15
C SER A 83 -1.16 -12.02 17.06
N SER A 84 -1.20 -12.97 18.00
CA SER A 84 -2.26 -13.98 18.04
C SER A 84 -3.67 -13.38 18.12
N GLN A 85 -3.81 -12.20 18.72
CA GLN A 85 -5.08 -11.48 18.90
C GLN A 85 -5.58 -10.77 17.64
N THR A 86 -4.71 -10.45 16.68
CA THR A 86 -5.12 -9.80 15.43
C THR A 86 -5.33 -10.80 14.29
N ARG A 87 -4.98 -12.08 14.49
CA ARG A 87 -5.16 -13.15 13.50
C ARG A 87 -6.62 -13.23 13.05
N PHE A 88 -6.83 -13.44 11.75
CA PHE A 88 -8.15 -13.46 11.10
C PHE A 88 -8.90 -12.11 11.06
N ASN A 89 -8.28 -11.00 11.48
CA ASN A 89 -8.88 -9.67 11.33
C ASN A 89 -8.53 -9.07 9.95
N GLY A 90 -9.47 -9.14 9.00
CA GLY A 90 -9.32 -8.62 7.64
C GLY A 90 -9.37 -7.10 7.57
N TYR A 91 -10.06 -6.43 8.49
CA TYR A 91 -10.02 -4.97 8.63
C TYR A 91 -8.59 -4.49 8.94
N HIS A 92 -7.96 -5.06 9.97
CA HIS A 92 -6.57 -4.73 10.28
C HIS A 92 -5.63 -5.07 9.13
N LEU A 93 -5.87 -6.19 8.42
CA LEU A 93 -5.05 -6.60 7.29
C LEU A 93 -5.12 -5.56 6.17
N TRP A 94 -6.33 -5.13 5.82
CA TRP A 94 -6.58 -4.14 4.79
C TRP A 94 -5.85 -2.82 5.10
N GLN A 95 -5.98 -2.33 6.33
CA GLN A 95 -5.34 -1.09 6.78
C GLN A 95 -3.81 -1.21 6.82
N LEU A 96 -3.27 -2.35 7.26
CA LEU A 96 -1.83 -2.63 7.28
C LEU A 96 -1.23 -2.61 5.87
N LEU A 97 -1.90 -3.25 4.91
CA LEU A 97 -1.44 -3.29 3.52
C LEU A 97 -1.51 -1.90 2.87
N ARG A 98 -2.58 -1.14 3.14
CA ARG A 98 -2.70 0.26 2.73
C ARG A 98 -1.55 1.09 3.30
N SER A 99 -1.30 1.03 4.60
CA SER A 99 -0.25 1.86 5.23
C SER A 99 1.15 1.55 4.70
N LYS A 100 1.43 0.28 4.39
CA LYS A 100 2.73 -0.15 3.87
C LYS A 100 2.92 0.17 2.38
N TYR A 101 1.90 -0.03 1.56
CA TYR A 101 2.05 -0.08 0.10
C TYR A 101 1.30 1.02 -0.67
N ALA A 102 0.33 1.72 -0.06
CA ALA A 102 -0.43 2.78 -0.74
C ALA A 102 0.35 4.09 -0.93
N GLY A 103 1.67 4.07 -0.77
CA GLY A 103 2.56 5.18 -1.14
C GLY A 103 2.40 6.46 -0.30
N GLY A 104 1.60 6.48 0.76
CA GLY A 104 1.31 7.71 1.53
C GLY A 104 2.27 8.03 2.68
N ASN A 105 3.38 7.30 2.85
CA ASN A 105 4.37 7.61 3.89
C ASN A 105 5.38 8.64 3.39
N ILE A 106 5.99 9.41 4.32
CA ILE A 106 6.96 10.47 4.01
C ILE A 106 8.06 9.95 3.07
N ALA A 107 8.54 8.72 3.26
CA ALA A 107 9.57 8.12 2.42
C ALA A 107 9.14 7.98 0.93
N SER A 108 7.90 7.59 0.67
CA SER A 108 7.34 7.46 -0.67
C SER A 108 7.16 8.84 -1.33
N GLN A 109 6.71 9.84 -0.56
CA GLN A 109 6.60 11.23 -1.01
C GLN A 109 7.98 11.82 -1.31
N THR A 110 8.97 11.63 -0.43
CA THR A 110 10.36 12.06 -0.63
C THR A 110 10.98 11.39 -1.85
N THR A 111 10.73 10.09 -2.07
CA THR A 111 11.24 9.35 -3.24
C THR A 111 10.62 9.85 -4.53
N ALA A 112 9.30 10.07 -4.53
CA ALA A 112 8.58 10.63 -5.68
C ALA A 112 9.09 12.03 -6.03
N LEU A 113 9.29 12.87 -5.00
CA LEU A 113 9.82 14.23 -5.16
C LEU A 113 11.27 14.24 -5.63
N ALA A 114 12.13 13.38 -5.07
CA ALA A 114 13.52 13.24 -5.52
C ALA A 114 13.60 12.79 -6.98
N LYS A 115 12.74 11.85 -7.41
CA LYS A 115 12.67 11.41 -8.80
C LYS A 115 12.21 12.54 -9.73
N TRP A 116 11.25 13.35 -9.28
CA TRP A 116 10.78 14.53 -10.01
C TRP A 116 11.88 15.59 -10.16
N ASN A 117 12.55 15.93 -9.06
CA ASN A 117 13.59 16.97 -9.02
C ASN A 117 14.84 16.60 -9.83
N ASN A 118 15.13 15.30 -9.97
CA ASN A 118 16.27 14.80 -10.74
C ASN A 118 15.97 14.59 -12.23
N LEU A 119 14.81 15.01 -12.74
CA LEU A 119 14.50 14.95 -14.17
C LEU A 119 15.37 15.94 -14.94
N ALA A 120 16.34 15.42 -15.70
CA ALA A 120 17.14 16.21 -16.63
C ALA A 120 16.69 15.97 -18.07
N PHE A 121 16.53 17.06 -18.83
CA PHE A 121 16.31 16.96 -20.27
C PHE A 121 17.58 16.47 -20.95
N THR A 122 17.47 15.36 -21.69
CA THR A 122 18.56 14.84 -22.52
C THR A 122 18.13 14.71 -23.97
N SER A 123 16.96 14.14 -24.22
CA SER A 123 16.32 14.04 -25.53
C SER A 123 14.83 13.79 -25.34
N ILE A 124 14.01 14.17 -26.33
CA ILE A 124 12.55 13.98 -26.26
C ILE A 124 12.17 12.52 -26.01
N SER A 125 12.83 11.57 -26.69
CA SER A 125 12.56 10.13 -26.58
C SER A 125 12.82 9.56 -25.19
N LYS A 126 13.77 10.13 -24.43
CA LYS A 126 14.06 9.73 -23.05
C LYS A 126 13.28 10.52 -22.02
N PHE A 127 13.07 11.80 -22.29
CA PHE A 127 12.48 12.74 -21.34
C PHE A 127 10.97 12.56 -21.20
N VAL A 128 10.24 12.32 -22.30
CA VAL A 128 8.78 12.14 -22.26
C VAL A 128 8.37 10.90 -21.42
N PRO A 129 9.00 9.72 -21.58
CA PRO A 129 8.75 8.59 -20.69
C PRO A 129 9.15 8.85 -19.24
N ALA A 130 10.27 9.57 -19.01
CA ALA A 130 10.75 9.88 -17.67
C ALA A 130 9.77 10.80 -16.91
N ILE A 131 9.26 11.86 -17.55
CA ILE A 131 8.22 12.73 -17.00
C ILE A 131 6.96 11.93 -16.68
N ARG A 132 6.50 11.07 -17.58
CA ARG A 132 5.29 10.27 -17.35
C ARG A 132 5.45 9.35 -16.14
N SER A 133 6.61 8.71 -16.01
CA SER A 133 6.93 7.84 -14.87
C SER A 133 7.01 8.63 -13.55
N ALA A 134 7.61 9.82 -13.55
CA ALA A 134 7.68 10.66 -12.37
C ALA A 134 6.29 11.20 -11.96
N ASN A 135 5.47 11.64 -12.92
CA ASN A 135 4.08 12.06 -12.68
C ASN A 135 3.24 10.93 -12.06
N GLN A 136 3.36 9.71 -12.58
CA GLN A 136 2.69 8.55 -11.99
C GLN A 136 3.14 8.32 -10.54
N MET A 137 4.44 8.43 -10.26
CA MET A 137 4.98 8.23 -8.93
C MET A 137 4.53 9.30 -7.94
N ILE A 138 4.45 10.58 -8.37
CA ILE A 138 3.88 11.68 -7.58
C ILE A 138 2.42 11.36 -7.23
N ASN A 139 1.59 11.05 -8.24
CA ASN A 139 0.16 10.76 -8.05
C ASN A 139 -0.07 9.56 -7.13
N MET A 140 0.79 8.54 -7.21
CA MET A 140 0.70 7.34 -6.37
C MET A 140 1.24 7.53 -4.95
N SER A 141 2.05 8.58 -4.70
CA SER A 141 2.62 8.82 -3.37
C SER A 141 1.66 9.56 -2.43
N GLY A 142 0.47 9.94 -2.90
CA GLY A 142 -0.45 10.76 -2.12
C GLY A 142 0.17 12.07 -1.64
N ALA A 143 1.23 12.55 -2.32
CA ALA A 143 1.90 13.80 -1.99
C ALA A 143 0.92 14.95 -2.19
N ILE A 144 0.56 15.61 -1.10
CA ILE A 144 -0.01 16.95 -1.12
C ILE A 144 1.20 17.88 -1.13
N PHE A 145 1.38 18.63 -2.21
CA PHE A 145 2.45 19.62 -2.32
C PHE A 145 2.16 20.81 -1.37
N ASP A 146 2.42 20.61 -0.09
CA ASP A 146 2.31 21.59 0.98
C ASP A 146 3.70 21.78 1.64
N ASP A 147 3.89 22.86 2.40
CA ASP A 147 5.17 23.33 2.96
C ASP A 147 5.91 22.29 3.81
N ARG A 148 5.19 21.26 4.30
CA ARG A 148 5.75 20.14 5.08
C ARG A 148 6.72 19.26 4.31
N LEU A 149 6.58 19.15 2.98
CA LEU A 149 7.53 18.40 2.15
C LEU A 149 8.84 19.15 1.91
N ARG A 150 8.82 20.48 2.03
CA ARG A 150 9.99 21.35 1.83
C ARG A 150 11.03 21.16 2.94
N ILE A 151 10.57 21.01 4.18
CA ILE A 151 11.43 20.95 5.38
C ILE A 151 12.33 19.70 5.39
N ASN A 152 11.83 18.57 4.87
CA ASN A 152 12.59 17.30 4.85
C ASN A 152 13.64 17.22 3.73
N GLN A 153 13.63 18.14 2.75
CA GLN A 153 14.68 18.24 1.74
C GLN A 153 15.79 19.24 2.12
N SER A 154 15.56 20.02 3.18
CA SER A 154 16.47 21.06 3.66
C SER A 154 17.30 20.65 4.88
N GLN A 155 17.57 19.36 5.09
CA GLN A 155 18.71 18.95 5.92
C GLN A 155 19.90 18.64 5.00
N PRO A 156 20.87 19.56 4.87
CA PRO A 156 22.18 19.20 4.38
C PRO A 156 22.88 18.35 5.43
N ASP A 157 23.62 17.35 4.96
CA ASP A 157 24.68 16.64 5.66
C ASP A 157 25.83 17.59 6.06
N ASP A 158 25.56 18.62 6.88
CA ASP A 158 26.61 19.46 7.49
C ASP A 158 26.89 18.96 8.92
N GLN A 159 27.33 17.70 9.00
CA GLN A 159 28.18 17.23 10.09
C GLN A 159 29.59 16.96 9.55
N HIS A 160 30.27 18.02 9.13
CA HIS A 160 31.73 18.05 9.11
C HIS A 160 32.24 19.36 9.71
N VAL A 161 32.47 19.29 11.03
CA VAL A 161 33.52 19.92 11.84
C VAL A 161 34.42 20.92 11.11
N TRP A 162 34.50 22.18 11.61
CA TRP A 162 35.77 22.87 11.89
C TRP A 162 35.60 23.95 12.99
N CYS A 163 36.20 23.64 14.14
CA CYS A 163 36.89 24.45 15.15
C CYS A 163 36.47 25.88 15.49
N HIS A 164 36.22 26.08 16.79
CA HIS A 164 36.46 27.32 17.52
C HIS A 164 37.89 27.84 17.30
N LEU A 165 37.99 29.09 16.84
CA LEU A 165 38.87 30.14 17.37
C LEU A 165 38.14 31.47 17.26
#